data_AF-A0A8S2VJA5-F1
#
_entry.id   AF-A0A8S2VJA5-F1
#
_cell.length_a   1.000
_cell.length_b   1.000
_cell.length_c   1.000
_cell.angle_alpha   90.00
_cell.angle_beta   90.00
_cell.angle_gamma   90.00
#
_symmetry.space_group_name_H-M   'P 1'
#
loop_
_entity.id
_entity.type
_entity.pdbx_description
1 polymer ?
#
loop_
_entity_poly.entity_id
_entity_poly.type
_entity_poly.pdbx_seq_one_letter_code
_entity_poly.pdbx_strand_id
1 'polypeptide(L)'
;EDLRSKIATKDYVPDPGVVDYILRPLNVIAKLIMIMKPREDNFSRPMFDITIDLDQISFNINKKQYSDMLDLLEFQDYIMLKTKFIKYRPKNTIKDKNTKEWWVFAYNAIVNEDVRPHFDCYKWENIKAHLDRCREYRKIRFQELTGKISNEQKQRAQEIEKKLDVFNLTYLRRSAEIEAQKKKEQEPKSWWGGVSSWWSGSTNKDPELDLENVMSPDEKKKLFGAIGYEGDDTSSAGYPKE
;
A
#
# COMPACT_ATOMS: atom_id res chain seq x y z
N GLU A 1 -3.99 22.30 -37.87
CA GLU A 1 -5.44 22.30 -38.20
C GLU A 1 -6.21 21.80 -37.00
N ASP A 2 -7.34 22.44 -36.69
CA ASP A 2 -8.06 22.22 -35.44
C ASP A 2 -8.92 20.94 -35.54
N LEU A 3 -8.41 19.81 -35.03
CA LEU A 3 -9.09 18.50 -35.09
C LEU A 3 -10.49 18.52 -34.48
N ARG A 4 -10.75 19.46 -33.56
CA ARG A 4 -12.02 19.62 -32.86
C ARG A 4 -13.19 19.93 -33.79
N SER A 5 -12.97 20.66 -34.88
CA SER A 5 -14.04 21.00 -35.83
C SER A 5 -14.42 19.83 -36.76
N LYS A 6 -13.61 18.77 -36.79
CA LYS A 6 -13.83 17.57 -37.63
C LYS A 6 -14.46 16.40 -36.86
N ILE A 7 -14.79 16.56 -35.58
CA ILE A 7 -15.39 15.51 -34.73
C ILE A 7 -16.91 15.49 -34.94
N ALA A 8 -17.47 14.28 -35.10
CA ALA A 8 -18.91 14.10 -35.21
C ALA A 8 -19.62 14.59 -33.93
N THR A 9 -20.62 15.44 -34.11
CA THR A 9 -21.46 16.00 -33.04
C THR A 9 -22.91 15.59 -33.33
N LYS A 10 -23.83 15.76 -32.36
CA LYS A 10 -25.26 15.43 -32.54
C LYS A 10 -25.87 16.08 -33.79
N ASP A 11 -25.37 17.26 -34.15
CA ASP A 11 -25.88 18.08 -35.26
C ASP A 11 -24.99 17.99 -36.53
N TYR A 12 -23.86 17.28 -36.47
CA TYR A 12 -22.88 17.21 -37.56
C TYR A 12 -22.26 15.82 -37.69
N VAL A 13 -22.52 15.16 -38.81
CA VAL A 13 -21.84 13.93 -39.21
C VAL A 13 -20.89 14.29 -40.36
N PRO A 14 -19.56 14.16 -40.19
CA PRO A 14 -18.61 14.48 -41.25
C PRO A 14 -18.75 13.53 -42.44
N ASP A 15 -18.46 14.06 -43.63
CA ASP A 15 -18.57 13.30 -44.88
C ASP A 15 -17.67 12.04 -44.88
N PRO A 16 -18.11 10.93 -45.51
CA PRO A 16 -17.32 9.71 -45.61
C PRO A 16 -15.98 9.98 -46.32
N GLY A 17 -14.86 9.85 -45.59
CA GLY A 17 -13.50 10.04 -46.12
C GLY A 17 -12.71 11.21 -45.52
N VAL A 18 -13.34 12.06 -44.69
CA VAL A 18 -12.64 13.17 -44.00
C VAL A 18 -11.92 12.69 -42.72
N VAL A 19 -12.50 11.72 -42.01
CA VAL A 19 -11.96 11.11 -40.79
C VAL A 19 -12.20 9.61 -40.80
N ASP A 20 -11.14 8.82 -40.67
CA ASP A 20 -11.22 7.38 -40.48
C ASP A 20 -11.40 7.07 -38.99
N TYR A 21 -12.58 6.59 -38.61
CA TYR A 21 -12.87 6.20 -37.22
C TYR A 21 -12.46 4.75 -36.95
N ILE A 22 -11.57 4.55 -35.96
CA ILE A 22 -11.30 3.21 -35.40
C ILE A 22 -12.56 2.65 -34.74
N LEU A 23 -13.24 3.51 -33.98
CA LEU A 23 -14.47 3.22 -33.27
C LEU A 23 -15.54 4.17 -33.80
N ARG A 24 -16.62 3.61 -34.37
CA ARG A 24 -17.76 4.45 -34.80
C ARG A 24 -18.42 5.11 -33.57
N PRO A 25 -19.10 6.26 -33.76
CA PRO A 25 -19.87 6.88 -32.69
C PRO A 25 -20.82 5.85 -32.06
N LEU A 26 -20.75 5.73 -30.73
CA LEU A 26 -21.55 4.79 -29.96
C LEU A 26 -22.24 5.49 -28.80
N ASN A 27 -23.39 4.94 -28.41
CA ASN A 27 -24.08 5.32 -27.19
C ASN A 27 -23.60 4.43 -26.05
N VAL A 28 -23.25 5.04 -24.92
CA VAL A 28 -22.75 4.36 -23.73
C VAL A 28 -23.56 4.82 -22.52
N ILE A 29 -24.12 3.87 -21.78
CA ILE A 29 -24.72 4.14 -20.48
C ILE A 29 -23.87 3.44 -19.43
N ALA A 30 -23.20 4.20 -18.57
CA ALA A 30 -22.40 3.66 -17.48
C ALA A 30 -23.11 3.92 -16.14
N LYS A 31 -23.37 2.86 -15.38
CA LYS A 31 -23.87 2.89 -14.01
C LYS A 31 -22.70 2.55 -13.08
N LEU A 32 -22.41 3.42 -12.13
CA LEU A 32 -21.35 3.22 -11.14
C LEU A 32 -21.96 3.23 -9.74
N ILE A 33 -21.80 2.13 -9.03
CA ILE A 33 -22.18 1.98 -7.63
C ILE A 33 -20.89 1.95 -6.82
N MET A 34 -20.75 2.90 -5.89
CA MET A 34 -19.59 3.02 -5.02
C MET A 34 -20.00 2.78 -3.57
N ILE A 35 -19.37 1.81 -2.91
CA ILE A 35 -19.58 1.52 -1.49
C ILE A 35 -18.40 2.09 -0.72
N MET A 36 -18.64 3.17 0.04
CA MET A 36 -17.58 3.87 0.76
C MET A 36 -17.04 3.08 1.98
N LYS A 37 -17.79 2.09 2.47
CA LYS A 37 -17.44 1.30 3.66
C LYS A 37 -17.71 -0.21 3.49
N PRO A 38 -16.89 -0.92 2.72
CA PRO A 38 -17.08 -2.35 2.46
C PRO A 38 -16.94 -3.25 3.71
N ARG A 39 -16.32 -2.74 4.79
CA ARG A 39 -16.18 -3.47 6.06
C ARG A 39 -17.49 -3.62 6.84
N GLU A 40 -18.43 -2.70 6.71
CA GLU A 40 -19.71 -2.78 7.42
C GLU A 40 -20.61 -3.89 6.83
N ASP A 41 -20.34 -4.29 5.58
CA ASP A 41 -21.08 -5.33 4.84
C ASP A 41 -20.28 -6.65 4.70
N ASN A 42 -19.28 -6.87 5.58
CA ASN A 42 -18.39 -8.05 5.54
C ASN A 42 -17.79 -8.34 4.15
N PHE A 43 -17.51 -7.31 3.35
CA PHE A 43 -17.02 -7.44 1.98
C PHE A 43 -17.92 -8.29 1.05
N SER A 44 -19.22 -8.40 1.34
CA SER A 44 -20.16 -9.14 0.50
C SER A 44 -20.31 -8.54 -0.90
N ARG A 45 -19.99 -7.24 -1.07
CA ARG A 45 -20.08 -6.51 -2.32
C ARG A 45 -18.77 -5.76 -2.63
N PRO A 46 -18.39 -5.63 -3.92
CA PRO A 46 -17.19 -4.90 -4.30
C PRO A 46 -17.30 -3.40 -4.00
N MET A 47 -16.17 -2.74 -3.75
CA MET A 47 -16.11 -1.31 -3.46
C MET A 47 -16.60 -0.45 -4.63
N PHE A 48 -16.31 -0.88 -5.85
CA PHE A 48 -16.78 -0.27 -7.08
C PHE A 48 -17.46 -1.36 -7.91
N ASP A 49 -18.73 -1.16 -8.24
CA ASP A 49 -19.48 -1.96 -9.19
C ASP A 49 -19.85 -1.06 -10.36
N ILE A 50 -19.30 -1.38 -11.53
CA ILE A 50 -19.45 -0.58 -12.74
C ILE A 50 -20.14 -1.44 -13.79
N THR A 51 -21.38 -1.11 -14.12
CA THR A 51 -22.13 -1.72 -15.21
C THR A 51 -22.13 -0.77 -16.40
N ILE A 52 -21.64 -1.23 -17.56
CA ILE A 52 -21.60 -0.44 -18.78
C ILE A 52 -22.52 -1.11 -19.81
N ASP A 53 -23.62 -0.45 -20.14
CA ASP A 53 -24.57 -0.85 -21.16
C ASP A 53 -24.16 -0.19 -22.49
N LEU A 54 -23.79 -1.00 -23.48
CA LEU A 54 -23.30 -0.60 -24.80
C LEU A 54 -24.24 -1.16 -25.87
N ASP A 55 -24.75 -0.31 -26.77
CA ASP A 55 -25.70 -0.75 -27.82
C ASP A 55 -25.00 -1.60 -28.89
N GLN A 56 -24.15 -0.97 -29.71
CA GLN A 56 -23.41 -1.64 -30.77
C GLN A 56 -21.98 -1.09 -30.85
N ILE A 57 -21.01 -1.99 -30.79
CA ILE A 57 -19.60 -1.67 -30.92
C ILE A 57 -19.11 -2.20 -32.26
N SER A 58 -18.64 -1.31 -33.12
CA SER A 58 -18.04 -1.68 -34.41
C SER A 58 -16.64 -1.09 -34.52
N PHE A 59 -15.65 -1.95 -34.67
CA PHE A 59 -14.27 -1.59 -34.92
C PHE A 59 -13.97 -1.66 -36.41
N ASN A 60 -13.39 -0.59 -36.97
CA ASN A 60 -12.89 -0.59 -38.33
C ASN A 60 -11.44 -0.09 -38.29
N ILE A 61 -10.49 -1.00 -38.46
CA ILE A 61 -9.07 -0.67 -38.38
C ILE A 61 -8.47 -0.75 -39.78
N ASN A 62 -7.99 0.39 -40.27
CA ASN A 62 -7.21 0.46 -41.50
C ASN A 62 -5.76 0.02 -41.24
N LYS A 63 -5.04 -0.44 -42.28
CA LYS A 63 -3.65 -0.90 -42.15
C LYS A 63 -2.71 0.15 -41.53
N LYS A 64 -2.90 1.42 -41.87
CA LYS A 64 -2.12 2.53 -41.27
C LYS A 64 -2.44 2.70 -39.78
N GLN A 65 -3.73 2.71 -39.42
CA GLN A 65 -4.19 2.81 -38.04
C GLN A 65 -3.72 1.64 -37.17
N TYR A 66 -3.59 0.44 -37.74
CA TYR A 66 -3.04 -0.71 -37.02
C TYR A 66 -1.57 -0.46 -36.62
N SER A 67 -0.75 0.10 -37.52
CA SER A 67 0.63 0.49 -37.20
C SER A 67 0.65 1.56 -36.11
N ASP A 68 -0.17 2.60 -36.26
CA ASP A 68 -0.26 3.69 -35.28
C ASP A 68 -0.72 3.18 -33.90
N MET A 69 -1.58 2.16 -33.86
CA MET A 69 -2.03 1.53 -32.62
C MET A 69 -0.90 0.77 -31.93
N LEU A 70 -0.02 0.09 -32.68
CA LEU A 70 1.17 -0.53 -32.11
C LEU A 70 2.14 0.53 -31.54
N ASP A 71 2.34 1.63 -32.26
CA ASP A 71 3.16 2.75 -31.79
C ASP A 71 2.56 3.38 -30.52
N LEU A 72 1.24 3.47 -30.43
CA LEU A 72 0.54 3.95 -29.23
C LEU A 72 0.77 3.02 -28.04
N LEU A 73 0.74 1.71 -28.24
CA LEU A 73 1.01 0.73 -27.19
C LEU A 73 2.46 0.85 -26.68
N GLU A 74 3.44 0.99 -27.58
CA GLU A 74 4.83 1.27 -27.19
C GLU A 74 4.95 2.60 -26.44
N PHE A 75 4.24 3.63 -26.90
CA PHE A 75 4.22 4.93 -26.24
C PHE A 75 3.59 4.86 -24.84
N GLN A 76 2.61 3.99 -24.61
CA GLN A 76 2.04 3.76 -23.29
C GLN A 76 3.08 3.21 -22.32
N ASP A 77 3.84 2.19 -22.73
CA ASP A 77 4.95 1.66 -21.93
C ASP A 77 6.01 2.74 -21.67
N TYR A 78 6.32 3.55 -22.68
CA TYR A 78 7.19 4.71 -22.54
C TYR A 78 6.65 5.73 -21.52
N ILE A 79 5.35 6.03 -21.50
CA ILE A 79 4.74 6.93 -20.51
C ILE A 79 4.88 6.35 -19.10
N MET A 80 4.62 5.05 -18.92
CA MET A 80 4.75 4.41 -17.61
C MET A 80 6.19 4.51 -17.10
N LEU A 81 7.16 4.15 -17.94
CA LEU A 81 8.59 4.27 -17.64
C LEU A 81 8.99 5.73 -17.36
N LYS A 82 8.56 6.65 -18.21
CA LYS A 82 8.84 8.08 -18.06
C LYS A 82 8.28 8.60 -16.74
N THR A 83 7.08 8.20 -16.33
CA THR A 83 6.46 8.62 -15.06
C THR A 83 7.32 8.22 -13.87
N LYS A 84 7.93 7.03 -13.89
CA LYS A 84 8.87 6.56 -12.87
C LYS A 84 10.11 7.45 -12.77
N PHE A 85 10.70 7.84 -13.91
CA PHE A 85 11.99 8.54 -13.94
C PHE A 85 11.93 10.06 -14.11
N ILE A 86 10.75 10.65 -14.33
CA ILE A 86 10.60 12.09 -14.66
C ILE A 86 11.16 13.02 -13.58
N LYS A 87 11.17 12.56 -12.31
CA LYS A 87 11.73 13.27 -11.15
C LYS A 87 13.22 13.63 -11.31
N TYR A 88 13.98 12.85 -12.08
CA TYR A 88 15.41 13.10 -12.31
C TYR A 88 15.68 13.81 -13.64
N ARG A 89 14.66 14.01 -14.49
CA ARG A 89 14.84 14.45 -15.87
C ARG A 89 15.33 15.90 -15.94
N PRO A 90 16.42 16.19 -16.68
CA PRO A 90 16.88 17.55 -16.89
C PRO A 90 15.87 18.33 -17.75
N LYS A 91 15.75 19.64 -17.48
CA LYS A 91 14.83 20.54 -18.22
C LYS A 91 15.35 20.91 -19.62
N ASN A 92 16.61 20.60 -19.90
CA ASN A 92 17.30 20.96 -21.13
C ASN A 92 17.07 19.93 -22.24
N THR A 93 17.09 20.34 -23.50
CA THR A 93 16.99 19.40 -24.64
C THR A 93 18.26 18.56 -24.80
N ILE A 94 18.14 17.37 -25.41
CA ILE A 94 19.25 16.42 -25.75
C ILE A 94 20.18 16.97 -26.86
N LYS A 95 20.15 18.27 -27.17
CA LYS A 95 21.04 18.83 -28.18
C LYS A 95 22.49 18.75 -27.71
N ASP A 96 23.42 18.58 -28.65
CA ASP A 96 24.82 18.14 -28.52
C ASP A 96 25.67 18.71 -27.38
N LYS A 97 25.27 19.83 -26.76
CA LYS A 97 25.96 20.44 -25.63
C LYS A 97 25.60 19.82 -24.26
N ASN A 98 24.46 19.14 -24.14
CA ASN A 98 23.94 18.66 -22.84
C ASN A 98 24.06 17.15 -22.62
N THR A 99 24.75 16.42 -23.51
CA THR A 99 24.83 14.95 -23.49
C THR A 99 25.32 14.40 -22.14
N LYS A 100 26.23 15.10 -21.45
CA LYS A 100 26.71 14.71 -20.12
C LYS A 100 25.61 14.73 -19.05
N GLU A 101 24.75 15.75 -19.06
CA GLU A 101 23.63 15.85 -18.11
C GLU A 101 22.63 14.72 -18.31
N TRP A 102 22.40 14.32 -19.56
CA TRP A 102 21.52 13.21 -19.92
C TRP A 102 22.09 11.84 -19.50
N TRP A 103 23.41 11.66 -19.57
CA TRP A 103 24.07 10.47 -19.02
C TRP A 103 23.99 10.40 -17.49
N VAL A 104 24.22 11.53 -16.81
CA VAL A 104 24.06 11.62 -15.35
C VAL A 104 22.61 11.34 -14.96
N PHE A 105 21.65 11.82 -15.73
CA PHE A 105 20.23 11.47 -15.56
C PHE A 105 19.99 9.96 -15.68
N ALA A 106 20.45 9.32 -16.76
CA ALA A 106 20.26 7.89 -16.96
C ALA A 106 20.85 7.06 -15.81
N TYR A 107 22.05 7.41 -15.35
CA TYR A 107 22.69 6.79 -14.20
C TYR A 107 21.88 6.99 -12.92
N ASN A 108 21.54 8.24 -12.59
CA ASN A 108 20.82 8.56 -11.36
C ASN A 108 19.41 7.97 -11.33
N ALA A 109 18.75 7.87 -12.48
CA ALA A 109 17.43 7.27 -12.61
C ALA A 109 17.43 5.81 -12.17
N ILE A 110 18.38 5.01 -12.66
CA ILE A 110 18.50 3.59 -12.31
C ILE A 110 18.99 3.43 -10.87
N VAL A 111 20.05 4.17 -10.50
CA VAL A 111 20.69 3.99 -9.19
C VAL A 111 19.76 4.39 -8.05
N ASN A 112 19.03 5.49 -8.16
CA ASN A 112 18.17 5.94 -7.06
C ASN A 112 16.85 5.17 -6.98
N GLU A 113 16.37 4.58 -8.07
CA GLU A 113 15.06 3.93 -8.10
C GLU A 113 15.13 2.42 -7.92
N ASP A 114 16.08 1.76 -8.59
CA ASP A 114 16.15 0.29 -8.62
C ASP A 114 17.23 -0.25 -7.68
N VAL A 115 18.39 0.41 -7.62
CA VAL A 115 19.55 -0.10 -6.88
C VAL A 115 19.52 0.32 -5.42
N ARG A 116 19.61 1.62 -5.15
CA ARG A 116 19.77 2.15 -3.78
C ARG A 116 18.66 1.75 -2.83
N PRO A 117 17.35 1.85 -3.16
CA PRO A 117 16.30 1.47 -2.23
C PRO A 117 16.40 0.00 -1.80
N HIS A 118 16.79 -0.87 -2.73
CA HIS A 118 17.00 -2.29 -2.46
C HIS A 118 18.20 -2.51 -1.55
N PHE A 119 19.36 -1.90 -1.80
CA PHE A 119 20.53 -2.11 -0.94
C PHE A 119 20.45 -1.36 0.40
N ASP A 120 19.92 -0.14 0.41
CA ASP A 120 19.84 0.70 1.59
C ASP A 120 18.87 0.12 2.62
N CYS A 121 17.82 -0.60 2.21
CA CYS A 121 16.94 -1.25 3.18
C CYS A 121 17.61 -2.42 3.91
N TYR A 122 18.64 -3.03 3.34
CA TYR A 122 19.42 -4.11 3.98
C TYR A 122 20.66 -3.62 4.75
N LYS A 123 21.00 -2.33 4.68
CA LYS A 123 22.09 -1.79 5.49
C LYS A 123 21.73 -1.83 6.97
N TRP A 124 22.62 -2.38 7.79
CA TRP A 124 22.28 -2.63 9.19
C TRP A 124 21.96 -1.34 9.97
N GLU A 125 22.65 -0.24 9.64
CA GLU A 125 22.39 1.09 10.18
C GLU A 125 20.96 1.58 9.90
N ASN A 126 20.46 1.36 8.68
CA ASN A 126 19.13 1.79 8.27
C ASN A 126 18.03 0.96 8.92
N ILE A 127 18.21 -0.36 9.00
CA ILE A 127 17.26 -1.23 9.70
C ILE A 127 17.24 -0.87 11.19
N LYS A 128 18.40 -0.68 11.83
CA LYS A 128 18.47 -0.25 13.23
C LYS A 128 17.75 1.08 13.44
N ALA A 129 18.03 2.08 12.62
CA ALA A 129 17.35 3.38 12.67
C ALA A 129 15.84 3.28 12.41
N HIS A 130 15.39 2.33 11.59
CA HIS A 130 13.97 2.07 11.35
C HIS A 130 13.31 1.41 12.57
N LEU A 131 13.95 0.40 13.16
CA LEU A 131 13.48 -0.26 14.38
C LEU A 131 13.41 0.71 15.56
N ASP A 132 14.41 1.58 15.71
CA ASP A 132 14.43 2.60 16.76
C ASP A 132 13.29 3.61 16.59
N ARG A 133 13.00 4.06 15.36
CA ARG A 133 11.81 4.87 15.04
C ARG A 133 10.51 4.15 15.39
N CYS A 134 10.39 2.85 15.07
CA CYS A 134 9.22 2.06 15.40
C CYS A 134 9.00 1.94 16.91
N ARG A 135 10.08 1.70 17.67
CA ARG A 135 10.07 1.64 19.14
C ARG A 135 9.69 2.99 19.75
N GLU A 136 10.27 4.08 19.25
CA GLU A 136 9.96 5.45 19.69
C GLU A 136 8.48 5.76 19.46
N TYR A 137 7.96 5.50 18.27
CA TYR A 137 6.56 5.73 17.92
C TYR A 137 5.59 4.90 18.79
N ARG A 138 5.88 3.60 18.98
CA ARG A 138 5.07 2.73 19.85
C ARG A 138 5.00 3.28 21.28
N LYS A 139 6.13 3.74 21.83
CA LYS A 139 6.19 4.34 23.18
C LYS A 139 5.33 5.60 23.27
N ILE A 140 5.46 6.51 22.30
CA ILE A 140 4.66 7.76 22.28
C ILE A 140 3.17 7.41 22.20
N ARG A 141 2.80 6.47 21.31
CA ARG A 141 1.40 6.06 21.14
C ARG A 141 0.83 5.37 22.38
N PHE A 142 1.61 4.53 23.05
CA PHE A 142 1.22 3.90 24.31
C PHE A 142 1.00 4.95 25.42
N GLN A 143 1.88 5.96 25.52
CA GLN A 143 1.72 7.07 26.47
C GLN A 143 0.47 7.90 26.17
N GLU A 144 0.16 8.12 24.89
CA GLU A 144 -1.06 8.82 24.45
C GLU A 144 -2.34 8.07 24.86
N LEU A 145 -2.32 6.74 24.84
CA LEU A 145 -3.48 5.91 25.20
C LEU A 145 -3.67 5.75 26.72
N THR A 146 -2.60 5.90 27.50
CA THR A 146 -2.60 5.70 28.96
C THR A 146 -2.58 7.00 29.76
N GLY A 147 -2.27 8.14 29.13
CA GLY A 147 -2.16 9.44 29.81
C GLY A 147 -2.08 10.63 28.86
N LYS A 148 -1.53 11.75 29.36
CA LYS A 148 -1.33 12.98 28.57
C LYS A 148 0.09 13.02 28.02
N ILE A 149 0.23 13.36 26.74
CA ILE A 149 1.51 13.54 26.04
C ILE A 149 1.85 15.02 25.85
N SER A 150 3.15 15.34 25.85
CA SER A 150 3.66 16.68 25.57
C SER A 150 3.47 17.09 24.11
N ASN A 151 3.42 18.40 23.83
CA ASN A 151 3.35 18.91 22.45
C ASN A 151 4.58 18.52 21.61
N GLU A 152 5.76 18.43 22.22
CA GLU A 152 6.98 17.97 21.54
C GLU A 152 6.86 16.51 21.08
N GLN A 153 6.29 15.65 21.92
CA GLN A 153 6.05 14.24 21.58
C GLN A 153 5.03 14.08 20.45
N LYS A 154 4.01 14.95 20.40
CA LYS A 154 3.05 14.99 19.28
C LYS A 154 3.73 15.36 17.96
N GLN A 155 4.58 16.39 17.98
CA GLN A 155 5.33 16.79 16.79
C GLN A 155 6.28 15.68 16.35
N ARG A 156 6.97 15.05 17.31
CA ARG A 156 7.87 13.93 17.03
C ARG A 156 7.14 12.73 16.43
N ALA A 157 5.95 12.39 16.94
CA ALA A 157 5.11 11.36 16.35
C ALA A 157 4.76 11.68 14.89
N GLN A 158 4.35 12.92 14.59
CA GLN A 158 4.05 13.34 13.22
C GLN A 158 5.26 13.25 12.28
N GLU A 159 6.47 13.57 12.76
CA GLU A 159 7.70 13.38 11.98
C GLU A 159 7.98 11.91 11.66
N ILE A 160 7.71 11.00 12.60
CA ILE A 160 7.87 9.57 12.40
C ILE A 160 6.79 9.04 11.45
N GLU A 161 5.54 9.50 11.59
CA GLU A 161 4.43 9.12 10.71
C GLU A 161 4.69 9.47 9.24
N LYS A 162 5.35 10.60 8.96
CA LYS A 162 5.74 10.97 7.60
C LYS A 162 6.79 10.03 6.98
N LYS A 163 7.55 9.30 7.80
CA LYS A 163 8.64 8.43 7.36
C LYS A 163 8.28 6.95 7.36
N LEU A 164 7.19 6.57 8.01
CA LEU A 164 6.79 5.18 8.21
C LEU A 164 5.66 4.81 7.24
N ASP A 165 5.70 3.57 6.74
CA ASP A 165 4.67 3.05 5.86
C ASP A 165 3.33 2.81 6.60
N VAL A 166 2.22 2.86 5.86
CA VAL A 166 0.85 2.70 6.37
C VAL A 166 0.69 1.36 7.09
N PHE A 167 1.30 0.29 6.56
CA PHE A 167 1.27 -1.02 7.20
C PHE A 167 1.93 -0.99 8.57
N ASN A 168 3.18 -0.50 8.63
CA ASN A 168 3.94 -0.40 9.89
C ASN A 168 3.25 0.53 10.89
N LEU A 169 2.65 1.63 10.44
CA LEU A 169 1.87 2.52 11.30
C LEU A 169 0.65 1.82 11.90
N THR A 170 -0.10 1.09 11.08
CA THR A 170 -1.28 0.35 11.53
C THR A 170 -0.88 -0.73 12.53
N TYR A 171 0.19 -1.47 12.24
CA TYR A 171 0.74 -2.48 13.14
C TYR A 171 1.15 -1.89 14.49
N LEU A 172 1.94 -0.81 14.51
CA LEU A 172 2.41 -0.19 15.76
C LEU A 172 1.26 0.41 16.58
N ARG A 173 0.28 1.06 15.92
CA ARG A 173 -0.91 1.59 16.60
C ARG A 173 -1.69 0.46 17.26
N ARG A 174 -1.91 -0.64 16.54
CA ARG A 174 -2.62 -1.80 17.08
C ARG A 174 -1.87 -2.44 18.23
N SER A 175 -0.56 -2.56 18.10
CA SER A 175 0.31 -3.10 19.15
C SER A 175 0.25 -2.26 20.43
N ALA A 176 0.30 -0.93 20.31
CA ALA A 176 0.16 -0.01 21.44
C ALA A 176 -1.24 -0.05 22.07
N GLU A 177 -2.30 -0.22 21.27
CA GLU A 177 -3.68 -0.40 21.77
C GLU A 177 -3.81 -1.65 22.64
N ILE A 178 -3.26 -2.78 22.18
CA ILE A 178 -3.28 -4.04 22.93
C ILE A 178 -2.51 -3.88 24.26
N GLU A 179 -1.32 -3.29 24.24
CA GLU A 179 -0.55 -3.03 25.46
C GLU A 179 -1.29 -2.11 26.43
N ALA A 180 -1.96 -1.06 25.94
CA ALA A 180 -2.72 -0.15 26.77
C ALA A 180 -3.97 -0.81 27.38
N GLN A 181 -4.63 -1.73 26.64
CA GLN A 181 -5.73 -2.53 27.17
C GLN A 181 -5.26 -3.44 28.30
N LYS A 182 -4.16 -4.16 28.11
CA LYS A 182 -3.57 -5.03 29.15
C LYS A 182 -3.22 -4.26 30.42
N LYS A 183 -2.66 -3.06 30.29
CA LYS A 183 -2.36 -2.22 31.46
C LYS A 183 -3.63 -1.78 32.22
N LYS A 184 -4.71 -1.46 31.51
CA LYS A 184 -6.00 -1.11 32.12
C LYS A 184 -6.66 -2.31 32.83
N GLU A 185 -6.46 -3.52 32.32
CA GLU A 185 -6.91 -4.75 32.97
C GLU A 185 -6.06 -5.13 34.20
N GLN A 186 -4.79 -4.70 34.25
CA GLN A 186 -3.88 -4.88 35.39
C GLN A 186 -3.97 -3.78 36.45
N GLU A 187 -4.67 -2.66 36.22
CA GLU A 187 -5.01 -1.71 37.29
C GLU A 187 -6.02 -2.39 38.24
N PRO A 188 -5.68 -2.57 39.53
CA PRO A 188 -6.30 -3.60 40.35
C PRO A 188 -7.72 -3.22 40.75
N LYS A 189 -8.69 -4.06 40.37
CA LYS A 189 -9.77 -4.38 41.30
C LYS A 189 -9.11 -5.00 42.53
N SER A 190 -9.09 -4.20 43.59
CA SER A 190 -8.64 -4.48 44.96
C SER A 190 -9.23 -5.78 45.56
N TRP A 191 -8.73 -6.95 45.15
CA TRP A 191 -9.11 -8.24 45.73
C TRP A 191 -7.92 -9.10 46.18
N TRP A 192 -6.71 -8.94 45.61
CA TRP A 192 -5.59 -9.86 45.89
C TRP A 192 -4.60 -9.33 46.93
N GLY A 193 -5.05 -9.24 48.18
CA GLY A 193 -4.19 -9.04 49.36
C GLY A 193 -3.50 -10.31 49.88
N GLY A 194 -3.12 -11.28 49.03
CA GLY A 194 -2.67 -12.59 49.53
C GLY A 194 -1.71 -13.44 48.68
N VAL A 195 -1.22 -12.97 47.53
CA VAL A 195 -0.35 -13.79 46.65
C VAL A 195 1.08 -13.27 46.47
N SER A 196 1.50 -12.28 47.25
CA SER A 196 2.88 -11.76 47.25
C SER A 196 3.92 -12.71 47.88
N SER A 197 3.55 -13.94 48.24
CA SER A 197 4.45 -14.90 48.90
C SER A 197 5.07 -15.96 47.98
N TRP A 198 4.80 -15.97 46.66
CA TRP A 198 5.26 -17.07 45.78
C TRP A 198 6.34 -16.76 44.73
N TRP A 199 6.82 -15.52 44.63
CA TRP A 199 7.87 -15.14 43.66
C TRP A 199 9.23 -14.77 44.28
N SER A 200 9.52 -15.34 45.46
CA SER A 200 10.88 -15.40 46.00
C SER A 200 11.53 -16.72 45.60
N GLY A 201 12.26 -16.73 44.48
CA GLY A 201 12.98 -17.93 44.03
C GLY A 201 13.74 -17.72 42.71
N SER A 202 15.04 -17.48 42.84
CA SER A 202 16.05 -17.28 41.78
C SER A 202 16.06 -18.34 40.67
N THR A 203 16.33 -17.96 39.41
CA THR A 203 17.59 -18.27 38.66
C THR A 203 17.42 -18.10 37.14
N ASN A 204 18.40 -17.44 36.52
CA ASN A 204 18.69 -17.19 35.11
C ASN A 204 18.18 -18.20 34.06
N LYS A 205 17.63 -17.69 32.94
CA LYS A 205 17.81 -18.17 31.56
C LYS A 205 17.26 -17.14 30.54
N ASP A 206 17.87 -17.13 29.35
CA ASP A 206 17.78 -16.18 28.24
C ASP A 206 16.35 -15.92 27.68
N PRO A 207 16.09 -14.79 26.99
CA PRO A 207 14.75 -14.46 26.52
C PRO A 207 14.46 -15.11 25.16
N GLU A 208 14.00 -16.36 25.17
CA GLU A 208 13.07 -16.79 24.12
C GLU A 208 11.74 -16.09 24.37
N LEU A 209 11.27 -15.31 23.38
CA LEU A 209 9.97 -14.64 23.42
C LEU A 209 8.87 -15.70 23.25
N ASP A 210 8.55 -16.38 24.34
CA ASP A 210 7.43 -17.31 24.46
C ASP A 210 6.12 -16.54 24.26
N LEU A 211 5.65 -16.50 23.02
CA LEU A 211 4.33 -15.97 22.63
C LEU A 211 3.19 -16.64 23.41
N GLU A 212 3.41 -17.86 23.89
CA GLU A 212 2.45 -18.61 24.71
C GLU A 212 2.21 -18.00 26.10
N ASN A 213 3.21 -17.31 26.67
CA ASN A 213 3.05 -16.63 27.95
C ASN A 213 2.58 -15.17 27.80
N VAL A 214 2.45 -14.66 26.58
CA VAL A 214 2.13 -13.25 26.30
C VAL A 214 0.63 -13.02 26.03
N MET A 215 -0.14 -14.06 25.67
CA MET A 215 -1.56 -13.94 25.31
C MET A 215 -2.48 -14.74 26.22
N SER A 216 -3.62 -14.14 26.60
CA SER A 216 -4.73 -14.88 27.23
C SER A 216 -5.32 -15.88 26.21
N PRO A 217 -5.83 -17.05 26.64
CA PRO A 217 -6.43 -18.04 25.75
C PRO A 217 -7.54 -17.47 24.86
N ASP A 218 -8.26 -16.45 25.32
CA ASP A 218 -9.32 -15.78 24.56
C ASP A 218 -8.76 -14.83 23.49
N GLU A 219 -7.63 -14.17 23.77
CA GLU A 219 -6.91 -13.35 22.78
C GLU A 219 -6.31 -14.24 21.68
N LYS A 220 -5.80 -15.41 22.06
CA LYS A 220 -5.26 -16.42 21.14
C LYS A 220 -6.35 -16.86 20.15
N LYS A 221 -7.55 -17.21 20.66
CA LYS A 221 -8.72 -17.57 19.83
C LYS A 221 -9.16 -16.45 18.89
N LYS A 222 -9.17 -15.20 19.36
CA LYS A 222 -9.56 -14.05 18.53
C LYS A 222 -8.51 -13.73 17.45
N LEU A 223 -7.23 -13.87 17.78
CA LEU A 223 -6.15 -13.73 16.82
C LEU A 223 -6.25 -14.84 15.77
N PHE A 224 -6.30 -16.10 16.20
CA PHE A 224 -6.45 -17.27 15.35
C PHE A 224 -7.67 -17.21 14.43
N GLY A 225 -8.82 -16.81 14.94
CA GLY A 225 -10.00 -16.55 14.11
C GLY A 225 -9.81 -15.42 13.09
N ALA A 226 -9.04 -14.38 13.42
CA ALA A 226 -8.77 -13.26 12.51
C ALA A 226 -7.73 -13.57 11.43
N ILE A 227 -6.81 -14.51 11.67
CA ILE A 227 -5.85 -15.02 10.67
C ILE A 227 -6.30 -16.33 10.01
N GLY A 228 -7.48 -16.85 10.35
CA GLY A 228 -8.03 -18.09 9.78
C GLY A 228 -7.23 -19.35 10.15
N TYR A 229 -6.51 -19.31 11.26
CA TYR A 229 -5.69 -20.41 11.74
C TYR A 229 -6.48 -21.23 12.76
N GLU A 230 -7.02 -22.37 12.35
CA GLU A 230 -7.68 -23.31 13.27
C GLU A 230 -6.60 -24.22 13.88
N GLY A 231 -6.14 -23.86 15.08
CA GLY A 231 -5.17 -24.66 15.81
C GLY A 231 -5.83 -25.93 16.38
N ASP A 232 -5.80 -27.02 15.61
CA ASP A 232 -5.59 -28.40 16.09
C ASP A 232 -5.54 -29.48 14.98
N ASP A 233 -5.17 -29.15 13.74
CA ASP A 233 -4.87 -30.18 12.74
C ASP A 233 -3.40 -30.59 12.80
N THR A 234 -3.11 -31.53 13.70
CA THR A 234 -1.93 -32.42 13.58
C THR A 234 -2.10 -33.47 12.46
N SER A 235 -2.84 -33.16 11.39
CA SER A 235 -2.65 -33.86 10.13
C SER A 235 -1.48 -33.21 9.42
N SER A 236 -0.31 -33.84 9.55
CA SER A 236 0.86 -33.67 8.69
C SER A 236 0.43 -33.18 7.30
N ALA A 237 0.87 -31.98 6.92
CA ALA A 237 0.78 -31.49 5.55
C ALA A 237 1.57 -32.48 4.68
N GLY A 238 0.86 -33.49 4.19
CA GLY A 238 1.36 -34.45 3.23
C GLY A 238 1.60 -33.70 1.93
N TYR A 239 2.83 -33.24 1.72
CA TYR A 239 3.29 -32.92 0.38
C TYR A 239 3.00 -34.14 -0.51
N PRO A 240 2.44 -33.95 -1.72
CA PRO A 240 2.34 -35.05 -2.65
C PRO A 240 3.76 -35.55 -2.93
N LYS A 241 3.99 -36.84 -2.65
CA LYS A 241 5.15 -37.53 -3.20
C LYS A 241 4.90 -37.70 -4.70
N GLU A 242 5.96 -37.48 -5.46
CA GLU A 242 6.07 -37.51 -6.93
C GLU A 242 5.00 -38.30 -7.68
#